data_AF-A0A8J3P0Q3-F1
#
_entry.id   AF-A0A8J3P0Q3-F1
#
_cell.length_a   1.000
_cell.length_b   1.000
_cell.length_c   1.000
_cell.angle_alpha   90.00
_cell.angle_beta   90.00
_cell.angle_gamma   90.00
#
_symmetry.space_group_name_H-M   'P 1'
#
loop_
_entity.id
_entity.type
_entity.pdbx_description
1 polymer ?
#
loop_
_entity_poly.entity_id
_entity_poly.type
_entity_poly.pdbx_seq_one_letter_code
_entity_poly.pdbx_strand_id
1 'polypeptide(L)'
;MPFTETFLCTPLPEGITGTKVRIAVLVSPRLGGDAAADLDNWPDVRDWPEIRPSWQVTIKQGDTEAVLTGTEVVPAAGYDDATWEQLFPQSMQVTPYVPVDRSEARIYSYPVAKVVEFVRELHTKVLTSSRTQFPELADLQEDDTFQALKAALDPVNLGELQSLWSDGPKPDTDDAFTAFAPLEFLYGARPGSAPPPVPTEPPVVTNVDPDTGVVSGRTPVTITGENFFQPVTVTFGSNLATEVVVVDERTITCRSPRAGFDDVEVDVRVTTNEGRSAVSPDAKFTFYVPGPR
;
A
#
# COMPACT_ATOMS: atom_id res chain seq x y z
N MET A 1 -29.16 -18.31 -16.35
CA MET A 1 -30.56 -17.90 -16.04
C MET A 1 -30.60 -16.37 -16.01
N PRO A 2 -31.70 -15.70 -16.41
CA PRO A 2 -31.82 -14.26 -16.24
C PRO A 2 -31.95 -13.91 -14.75
N PHE A 3 -31.17 -12.95 -14.27
CA PHE A 3 -31.28 -12.41 -12.92
C PHE A 3 -31.47 -10.90 -12.98
N THR A 4 -32.18 -10.36 -11.99
CA THR A 4 -32.42 -8.92 -11.86
C THR A 4 -31.92 -8.49 -10.49
N GLU A 5 -30.93 -7.60 -10.43
CA GLU A 5 -30.50 -6.94 -9.19
C GLU A 5 -30.81 -5.43 -9.26
N THR A 6 -31.22 -4.86 -8.12
CA THR A 6 -31.52 -3.45 -7.96
C THR A 6 -30.52 -2.84 -6.99
N PHE A 7 -29.84 -1.78 -7.42
CA PHE A 7 -28.87 -1.06 -6.60
C PHE A 7 -29.25 0.41 -6.52
N LEU A 8 -29.03 1.01 -5.35
CA LEU A 8 -29.13 2.46 -5.18
C LEU A 8 -27.77 3.08 -5.51
N CYS A 9 -27.72 3.95 -6.52
CA CYS A 9 -26.50 4.67 -6.89
C CYS A 9 -26.65 6.17 -6.64
N THR A 10 -25.65 6.77 -5.99
CA THR A 10 -25.54 8.23 -5.86
C THR A 10 -24.53 8.73 -6.89
N PRO A 11 -24.91 9.61 -7.84
CA PRO A 11 -23.97 10.13 -8.82
C PRO A 11 -22.89 10.96 -8.12
N LEU A 12 -21.62 10.62 -8.37
CA LEU A 12 -20.48 11.44 -7.94
C LEU A 12 -20.48 12.79 -8.70
N PRO A 13 -19.80 13.84 -8.19
CA PRO A 13 -19.77 15.16 -8.83
C PRO A 13 -19.36 15.16 -10.31
N GLU A 14 -18.52 14.22 -10.73
CA GLU A 14 -18.10 14.05 -12.14
C GLU A 14 -18.99 13.07 -12.94
N GLY A 15 -20.01 12.50 -12.32
CA GLY A 15 -20.96 11.56 -12.94
C GLY A 15 -22.00 12.23 -13.85
N ILE A 16 -22.00 13.57 -13.94
CA ILE A 16 -22.96 14.33 -14.74
C ILE A 16 -22.18 15.29 -15.67
N THR A 17 -22.42 15.20 -16.98
CA THR A 17 -21.86 16.12 -17.98
C THR A 17 -23.00 16.75 -18.78
N GLY A 18 -23.38 17.98 -18.45
CA GLY A 18 -24.55 18.64 -19.05
C GLY A 18 -25.85 17.93 -18.69
N THR A 19 -26.56 17.40 -19.69
CA THR A 19 -27.80 16.61 -19.52
C THR A 19 -27.57 15.10 -19.50
N LYS A 20 -26.30 14.65 -19.57
CA LYS A 20 -25.94 13.23 -19.63
C LYS A 20 -25.45 12.74 -18.27
N VAL A 21 -26.00 11.62 -17.81
CA VAL A 21 -25.50 10.87 -16.66
C VAL A 21 -24.56 9.78 -17.14
N ARG A 22 -23.41 9.65 -16.48
CA ARG A 22 -22.46 8.55 -16.70
C ARG A 22 -22.57 7.58 -15.53
N ILE A 23 -22.85 6.32 -15.85
CA ILE A 23 -22.92 5.23 -14.88
C ILE A 23 -21.87 4.20 -15.26
N ALA A 24 -21.04 3.79 -14.30
CA ALA A 24 -20.16 2.64 -14.43
C ALA A 24 -20.73 1.50 -13.59
N VAL A 25 -20.93 0.33 -14.20
CA VAL A 25 -21.41 -0.88 -13.53
C VAL A 25 -20.33 -1.94 -13.68
N LEU A 26 -19.84 -2.45 -12.55
CA LEU A 26 -18.97 -3.61 -12.51
C LEU A 26 -19.83 -4.86 -12.29
N VAL A 27 -19.73 -5.82 -13.20
CA VAL A 27 -20.41 -7.13 -13.07
C VAL A 27 -19.33 -8.19 -12.88
N SER A 28 -19.52 -9.03 -11.88
CA SER A 28 -18.62 -10.15 -11.55
C SER A 28 -19.47 -11.37 -11.18
N PRO A 29 -19.03 -12.59 -11.51
CA PRO A 29 -19.67 -13.80 -11.03
C PRO A 29 -19.50 -13.86 -9.51
N ARG A 30 -20.46 -14.48 -8.83
CA ARG A 30 -20.44 -14.63 -7.36
C ARG A 30 -20.11 -16.07 -6.99
N LEU A 31 -19.19 -16.21 -6.04
CA LEU A 31 -18.98 -17.46 -5.31
C LEU A 31 -20.03 -17.53 -4.20
N GLY A 32 -20.98 -18.44 -4.31
CA GLY A 32 -22.06 -18.62 -3.34
C GLY A 32 -22.07 -20.03 -2.79
N GLY A 33 -22.43 -20.18 -1.51
CA GLY A 33 -22.52 -21.48 -0.83
C GLY A 33 -22.07 -21.38 0.62
N ASP A 34 -22.56 -22.29 1.46
CA ASP A 34 -22.29 -22.30 2.90
C ASP A 34 -21.16 -23.26 3.30
N ALA A 35 -20.62 -24.01 2.33
CA ALA A 35 -19.59 -25.01 2.56
C ALA A 35 -18.34 -24.72 1.72
N ALA A 36 -17.18 -25.07 2.27
CA ALA A 36 -15.93 -25.03 1.54
C ALA A 36 -15.95 -26.07 0.41
N ALA A 37 -15.56 -25.65 -0.79
CA ALA A 37 -15.50 -26.54 -1.95
C ALA A 37 -14.47 -26.04 -2.97
N ASP A 38 -14.11 -26.90 -3.92
CA ASP A 38 -13.21 -26.53 -5.01
C ASP A 38 -13.92 -25.59 -6.00
N LEU A 39 -13.16 -24.67 -6.59
CA LEU A 39 -13.65 -23.66 -7.53
C LEU A 39 -14.42 -24.25 -8.71
N ASP A 40 -14.13 -25.50 -9.10
CA ASP A 40 -14.83 -26.21 -10.18
C ASP A 40 -16.36 -26.32 -9.96
N ASN A 41 -16.84 -26.15 -8.71
CA ASN A 41 -18.28 -26.09 -8.43
C ASN A 41 -18.97 -24.79 -8.90
N TRP A 42 -18.21 -23.80 -9.39
CA TRP A 42 -18.71 -22.51 -9.91
C TRP A 42 -18.28 -22.28 -11.36
N PRO A 43 -18.96 -22.90 -12.35
CA PRO A 43 -18.60 -22.78 -13.77
C PRO A 43 -18.67 -21.34 -14.28
N ASP A 44 -19.53 -20.49 -13.71
CA ASP A 44 -19.63 -19.07 -14.07
C ASP A 44 -18.34 -18.30 -13.77
N VAL A 45 -17.56 -18.71 -12.77
CA VAL A 45 -16.26 -18.12 -12.44
C VAL A 45 -15.17 -18.76 -13.30
N ARG A 46 -15.22 -20.09 -13.48
CA ARG A 46 -14.25 -20.83 -14.30
C ARG A 46 -14.24 -20.35 -15.76
N ASP A 47 -15.41 -20.21 -16.35
CA ASP A 47 -15.61 -19.90 -17.77
C ASP A 47 -15.81 -18.39 -18.01
N TRP A 48 -15.58 -17.55 -16.98
CA TRP A 48 -15.84 -16.11 -17.00
C TRP A 48 -15.24 -15.36 -18.22
N PRO A 49 -14.00 -15.64 -18.68
CA PRO A 49 -13.43 -14.98 -19.85
C PRO A 49 -14.20 -15.26 -21.15
N GLU A 50 -14.91 -16.39 -21.24
CA GLU A 50 -15.75 -16.76 -22.38
C GLU A 50 -17.18 -16.22 -22.26
N ILE A 51 -17.65 -16.00 -21.03
CA ILE A 51 -19.00 -15.49 -20.77
C ILE A 51 -19.13 -14.06 -21.31
N ARG A 52 -20.06 -13.89 -22.26
CA ARG A 52 -20.46 -12.58 -22.80
C ARG A 52 -21.84 -12.24 -22.26
N PRO A 53 -21.94 -11.59 -21.08
CA PRO A 53 -23.25 -11.30 -20.50
C PRO A 53 -23.99 -10.29 -21.39
N SER A 54 -25.18 -10.66 -21.85
CA SER A 54 -26.12 -9.71 -22.43
C SER A 54 -26.93 -9.09 -21.30
N TRP A 55 -26.88 -7.78 -21.15
CA TRP A 55 -27.59 -7.08 -20.08
C TRP A 55 -28.29 -5.83 -20.59
N GLN A 56 -29.35 -5.44 -19.89
CA GLN A 56 -30.10 -4.22 -20.10
C GLN A 56 -30.12 -3.45 -18.78
N VAL A 57 -29.71 -2.18 -18.82
CA VAL A 57 -29.82 -1.29 -17.65
C VAL A 57 -31.00 -0.37 -17.86
N THR A 58 -31.81 -0.28 -16.81
CA THR A 58 -32.97 0.59 -16.76
C THR A 58 -32.84 1.50 -15.55
N ILE A 59 -32.95 2.81 -15.77
CA ILE A 59 -32.89 3.83 -14.73
C ILE A 59 -34.32 4.22 -14.35
N LYS A 60 -34.62 4.21 -13.05
CA LYS A 60 -35.90 4.68 -12.50
C LYS A 60 -35.69 5.93 -11.65
N GLN A 61 -36.47 6.97 -11.90
CA GLN A 61 -36.56 8.18 -11.08
C GLN A 61 -38.03 8.50 -10.80
N GLY A 62 -38.51 8.15 -9.60
CA GLY A 62 -39.94 8.16 -9.30
C GLY A 62 -40.70 7.20 -10.21
N ASP A 63 -41.74 7.69 -10.88
CA ASP A 63 -42.54 6.92 -11.85
C ASP A 63 -41.95 6.90 -13.26
N THR A 64 -40.82 7.61 -13.50
CA THR A 64 -40.19 7.68 -14.82
C THR A 64 -39.14 6.57 -14.96
N GLU A 65 -39.24 5.81 -16.05
CA GLU A 65 -38.34 4.71 -16.39
C GLU A 65 -37.67 4.96 -17.74
N ALA A 66 -36.35 4.81 -17.82
CA ALA A 66 -35.57 4.99 -19.04
C ALA A 66 -34.60 3.81 -19.23
N VAL A 67 -34.72 3.14 -20.38
CA VAL A 67 -33.78 2.09 -20.79
C VAL A 67 -32.54 2.73 -21.40
N LEU A 68 -31.36 2.38 -20.89
CA LEU A 68 -30.11 2.83 -21.50
C LEU A 68 -29.91 2.15 -22.85
N THR A 69 -29.72 2.95 -23.90
CA THR A 69 -29.42 2.49 -25.27
C THR A 69 -27.98 2.88 -25.62
N GLY A 70 -27.25 2.00 -26.31
CA GLY A 70 -25.84 2.23 -26.65
C GLY A 70 -24.83 1.79 -25.60
N THR A 71 -25.11 0.70 -24.89
CA THR A 71 -24.13 0.03 -24.02
C THR A 71 -23.00 -0.52 -24.89
N GLU A 72 -21.90 0.22 -24.95
CA GLU A 72 -20.62 -0.35 -25.38
C GLU A 72 -20.18 -1.29 -24.27
N VAL A 73 -20.36 -2.60 -24.49
CA VAL A 73 -19.64 -3.60 -23.71
C VAL A 73 -18.20 -3.49 -24.18
N VAL A 74 -17.45 -2.58 -23.57
CA VAL A 74 -16.00 -2.60 -23.67
C VAL A 74 -15.62 -3.92 -23.01
N PRO A 75 -15.14 -4.94 -23.77
CA PRO A 75 -14.49 -6.03 -23.10
C PRO A 75 -13.34 -5.35 -22.38
N ALA A 76 -13.31 -5.42 -21.05
CA ALA A 76 -12.03 -5.29 -20.38
C ALA A 76 -11.07 -6.17 -21.16
N ALA A 77 -9.83 -5.75 -21.37
CA ALA A 77 -8.79 -6.67 -21.82
C ALA A 77 -8.74 -7.79 -20.77
N GLY A 78 -9.62 -8.77 -20.95
CA GLY A 78 -9.80 -9.87 -20.04
C GLY A 78 -8.54 -10.70 -20.15
N TYR A 79 -8.20 -11.36 -19.06
CA TYR A 79 -7.22 -12.42 -19.14
C TYR A 79 -7.69 -13.42 -20.20
N ASP A 80 -6.78 -13.86 -21.06
CA ASP A 80 -7.06 -15.02 -21.90
C ASP A 80 -7.33 -16.25 -21.02
N ASP A 81 -7.96 -17.27 -21.59
CA ASP A 81 -8.42 -18.44 -20.84
C ASP A 81 -7.26 -19.12 -20.10
N ALA A 82 -6.06 -19.12 -20.70
CA ALA A 82 -4.86 -19.68 -20.11
C ALA A 82 -4.39 -18.89 -18.87
N THR A 83 -4.38 -17.57 -18.94
CA THR A 83 -4.02 -16.70 -17.82
C THR A 83 -5.08 -16.78 -16.73
N TRP A 84 -6.36 -16.86 -17.10
CA TRP A 84 -7.46 -17.02 -16.16
C TRP A 84 -7.36 -18.33 -15.38
N GLU A 85 -7.08 -19.45 -16.06
CA GLU A 85 -6.89 -20.76 -15.43
C GLU A 85 -5.69 -20.79 -14.47
N GLN A 86 -4.62 -20.03 -14.77
CA GLN A 86 -3.48 -19.88 -13.86
C GLN A 86 -3.82 -19.06 -12.61
N LEU A 87 -4.61 -18.00 -12.76
CA LEU A 87 -5.06 -17.17 -11.64
C LEU A 87 -6.09 -17.89 -10.76
N PHE A 88 -6.93 -18.72 -11.37
CA PHE A 88 -8.04 -19.40 -10.73
C PHE A 88 -8.06 -20.90 -11.09
N PRO A 89 -7.11 -21.69 -10.57
CA PRO A 89 -7.10 -23.14 -10.81
C PRO A 89 -8.39 -23.79 -10.32
N GLN A 90 -8.89 -24.79 -11.05
CA GLN A 90 -10.14 -25.49 -10.68
C GLN A 90 -10.08 -26.14 -9.29
N SER A 91 -8.89 -26.54 -8.85
CA SER A 91 -8.62 -27.09 -7.52
C SER A 91 -8.44 -26.04 -6.42
N MET A 92 -8.62 -24.75 -6.73
CA MET A 92 -8.54 -23.68 -5.74
C MET A 92 -9.67 -23.85 -4.73
N GLN A 93 -9.33 -23.91 -3.44
CA GLN A 93 -10.33 -24.00 -2.39
C GLN A 93 -11.04 -22.66 -2.20
N VAL A 94 -12.36 -22.71 -2.27
CA VAL A 94 -13.25 -21.60 -1.97
C VAL A 94 -13.88 -21.85 -0.62
N THR A 95 -13.64 -20.94 0.33
CA THR A 95 -14.24 -20.99 1.67
C THR A 95 -15.22 -19.84 1.85
N PRO A 96 -16.43 -20.08 2.40
CA PRO A 96 -17.38 -19.03 2.71
C PRO A 96 -16.75 -17.96 3.62
N TYR A 97 -16.94 -16.70 3.28
CA TYR A 97 -16.59 -15.57 4.15
C TYR A 97 -17.85 -15.04 4.82
N VAL A 98 -17.88 -15.10 6.15
CA VAL A 98 -18.90 -14.43 6.95
C VAL A 98 -18.34 -13.06 7.34
N PRO A 99 -18.88 -11.95 6.80
CA PRO A 99 -18.46 -10.62 7.22
C PRO A 99 -18.65 -10.46 8.71
N VAL A 100 -17.68 -9.83 9.37
CA VAL A 100 -17.84 -9.44 10.78
C VAL A 100 -19.00 -8.46 10.85
N ASP A 101 -20.03 -8.79 11.62
CA ASP A 101 -21.14 -7.88 11.87
C ASP A 101 -20.61 -6.66 12.62
N ARG A 102 -20.68 -5.50 11.95
CA ARG A 102 -20.31 -4.20 12.50
C ARG A 102 -21.52 -3.27 12.59
N SER A 103 -22.74 -3.80 12.58
CA SER A 103 -23.98 -3.01 12.70
C SER A 103 -24.06 -2.21 14.01
N GLU A 104 -23.46 -2.74 15.09
CA GLU A 104 -23.36 -2.07 16.38
C GLU A 104 -22.07 -1.24 16.54
N ALA A 105 -21.13 -1.31 15.57
CA ALA A 105 -19.89 -0.55 15.64
C ALA A 105 -20.19 0.95 15.47
N ARG A 106 -19.86 1.73 16.50
CA ARG A 106 -20.02 3.18 16.46
C ARG A 106 -18.98 3.79 15.52
N ILE A 107 -19.44 4.40 14.44
CA ILE A 107 -18.58 5.16 13.53
C ILE A 107 -18.40 6.56 14.12
N TYR A 108 -17.21 6.84 14.63
CA TYR A 108 -16.82 8.18 15.08
C TYR A 108 -16.18 8.94 13.92
N SER A 109 -16.84 10.01 13.48
CA SER A 109 -16.29 10.92 12.46
C SER A 109 -15.83 12.21 13.12
N TYR A 110 -14.56 12.55 12.95
CA TYR A 110 -13.97 13.79 13.47
C TYR A 110 -13.72 14.78 12.33
N PRO A 111 -13.96 16.09 12.54
CA PRO A 111 -13.60 17.08 11.54
C PRO A 111 -12.08 17.08 11.28
N VAL A 112 -11.67 16.87 10.03
CA VAL A 112 -10.26 16.79 9.63
C VAL A 112 -9.45 17.99 10.14
N ALA A 113 -10.00 19.20 10.05
CA ALA A 113 -9.35 20.41 10.53
C ALA A 113 -8.99 20.33 12.03
N LYS A 114 -9.89 19.79 12.85
CA LYS A 114 -9.66 19.63 14.30
C LYS A 114 -8.61 18.56 14.60
N VAL A 115 -8.59 17.48 13.82
CA VAL A 115 -7.56 16.43 13.96
C VAL A 115 -6.18 16.98 13.60
N VAL A 116 -6.08 17.75 12.51
CA VAL A 116 -4.82 18.37 12.08
C VAL A 116 -4.32 19.39 13.09
N GLU A 117 -5.21 20.24 13.61
CA GLU A 117 -4.88 21.21 14.67
C GLU A 117 -4.36 20.50 15.92
N PHE A 118 -5.09 19.47 16.37
CA PHE A 118 -4.72 18.64 17.50
C PHE A 118 -3.33 18.00 17.35
N VAL A 119 -3.03 17.37 16.20
CA VAL A 119 -1.71 16.74 15.95
C VAL A 119 -0.60 17.78 15.95
N ARG A 120 -0.84 18.97 15.39
CA ARG A 120 0.14 20.07 15.38
C ARG A 120 0.43 20.58 16.79
N GLU A 121 -0.58 20.71 17.64
CA GLU A 121 -0.42 21.13 19.03
C GLU A 121 0.43 20.13 19.82
N LEU A 122 0.09 18.84 19.74
CA LEU A 122 0.86 17.77 20.39
C LEU A 122 2.32 17.77 19.94
N HIS A 123 2.56 17.81 18.62
CA HIS A 123 3.92 17.82 18.08
C HIS A 123 4.72 19.07 18.48
N THR A 124 4.07 20.24 18.51
CA THR A 124 4.71 21.49 18.95
C THR A 124 5.09 21.40 20.43
N LYS A 125 4.21 20.88 21.27
CA LYS A 125 4.44 20.72 22.70
C LYS A 125 5.64 19.80 22.96
N VAL A 126 5.66 18.64 22.31
CA VAL A 126 6.75 17.66 22.38
C VAL A 126 8.09 18.27 21.94
N LEU A 127 8.13 18.98 20.81
CA LEU A 127 9.36 19.64 20.35
C LEU A 127 9.83 20.74 21.30
N THR A 128 8.92 21.44 21.97
CA THR A 128 9.28 22.51 22.90
C THR A 128 9.78 22.00 24.25
N SER A 129 9.26 20.88 24.75
CA SER A 129 9.66 20.24 26.00
C SER A 129 10.94 19.42 25.87
N SER A 130 11.18 18.81 24.70
CA SER A 130 12.26 17.85 24.48
C SER A 130 13.22 18.35 23.39
N ARG A 131 13.93 19.46 23.68
CA ARG A 131 14.79 20.15 22.69
C ARG A 131 16.10 19.44 22.36
N THR A 132 16.66 18.70 23.31
CA THR A 132 18.00 18.12 23.21
C THR A 132 18.01 16.59 23.30
N GLN A 133 16.83 15.99 23.48
CA GLN A 133 16.63 14.56 23.64
C GLN A 133 15.26 14.19 23.10
N PHE A 134 15.10 12.96 22.61
CA PHE A 134 13.78 12.47 22.23
C PHE A 134 12.86 12.40 23.45
N PRO A 135 11.55 12.70 23.32
CA PRO A 135 10.59 12.52 24.40
C PRO A 135 10.51 11.04 24.80
N GLU A 136 10.42 10.76 26.09
CA GLU A 136 10.16 9.40 26.53
C GLU A 136 8.67 9.07 26.37
N LEU A 137 8.35 7.79 26.15
CA LEU A 137 6.97 7.33 26.01
C LEU A 137 6.14 7.64 27.27
N ALA A 138 6.77 7.61 28.45
CA ALA A 138 6.13 7.98 29.71
C ALA A 138 5.66 9.44 29.72
N ASP A 139 6.49 10.37 29.21
CA ASP A 139 6.15 11.79 29.14
C ASP A 139 4.94 12.04 28.23
N LEU A 140 4.85 11.30 27.12
CA LEU A 140 3.70 11.34 26.21
C LEU A 140 2.45 10.75 26.84
N GLN A 141 2.58 9.71 27.66
CA GLN A 141 1.44 9.13 28.37
C GLN A 141 0.92 10.03 29.48
N GLU A 142 1.76 10.85 30.11
CA GLU A 142 1.31 11.84 31.11
C GLU A 142 0.73 13.11 30.49
N ASP A 143 0.84 13.28 29.16
CA ASP A 143 0.34 14.45 28.45
C ASP A 143 -1.18 14.46 28.31
N ASP A 144 -1.83 15.52 28.83
CA ASP A 144 -3.29 15.71 28.78
C ASP A 144 -3.88 15.64 27.36
N THR A 145 -3.13 16.10 26.35
CA THR A 145 -3.56 16.09 24.95
C THR A 145 -3.53 14.66 24.41
N PHE A 146 -2.48 13.90 24.68
CA PHE A 146 -2.41 12.48 24.32
C PHE A 146 -3.43 11.63 25.08
N GLN A 147 -3.71 11.93 26.34
CA GLN A 147 -4.78 11.28 27.11
C GLN A 147 -6.18 11.57 26.56
N ALA A 148 -6.43 12.78 26.05
CA ALA A 148 -7.67 13.11 25.37
C ALA A 148 -7.84 12.32 24.05
N LEU A 149 -6.76 12.09 23.30
CA LEU A 149 -6.76 11.20 22.13
C LEU A 149 -7.07 9.76 22.53
N LYS A 150 -6.39 9.26 23.57
CA LYS A 150 -6.63 7.93 24.11
C LYS A 150 -8.10 7.77 24.49
N ALA A 151 -8.68 8.71 25.23
CA ALA A 151 -10.08 8.68 25.63
C ALA A 151 -11.08 8.79 24.46
N ALA A 152 -10.71 9.45 23.36
CA ALA A 152 -11.53 9.56 22.16
C ALA A 152 -11.57 8.27 21.33
N LEU A 153 -10.57 7.40 21.47
CA LEU A 153 -10.50 6.08 20.86
C LEU A 153 -11.15 5.06 21.83
N ASP A 154 -12.33 4.55 21.52
CA ASP A 154 -13.20 3.70 22.38
C ASP A 154 -12.45 2.63 23.25
N PRO A 155 -12.78 2.48 24.56
CA PRO A 155 -12.16 1.51 25.48
C PRO A 155 -12.20 0.03 25.06
N VAL A 156 -13.07 -0.38 24.14
CA VAL A 156 -13.09 -1.78 23.65
C VAL A 156 -11.84 -2.12 22.82
N ASN A 157 -11.27 -1.15 22.10
CA ASN A 157 -10.04 -1.35 21.30
C ASN A 157 -8.75 -0.92 22.03
N LEU A 158 -8.88 -0.18 23.14
CA LEU A 158 -7.74 0.26 23.95
C LEU A 158 -7.13 -0.87 24.79
N GLY A 159 -7.88 -1.94 25.09
CA GLY A 159 -7.35 -3.06 25.88
C GLY A 159 -6.11 -3.71 25.24
N GLU A 160 -6.12 -3.87 23.91
CA GLU A 160 -5.00 -4.41 23.15
C GLU A 160 -3.82 -3.43 23.07
N LEU A 161 -4.09 -2.15 22.77
CA LEU A 161 -3.05 -1.10 22.74
C LEU A 161 -2.39 -0.91 24.11
N GLN A 162 -3.18 -1.00 25.19
CA GLN A 162 -2.69 -0.84 26.55
C GLN A 162 -1.86 -2.03 27.00
N SER A 163 -2.15 -3.27 26.57
CA SER A 163 -1.28 -4.44 26.78
C SER A 163 0.04 -4.36 26.00
N LEU A 164 0.01 -3.80 24.79
CA LEU A 164 1.21 -3.63 23.96
C LEU A 164 2.15 -2.54 24.49
N TRP A 165 1.62 -1.56 25.24
CA TRP A 165 2.39 -0.46 25.81
C TRP A 165 2.76 -0.64 27.29
N SER A 166 2.22 -1.65 27.97
CA SER A 166 2.55 -1.93 29.38
C SER A 166 3.71 -2.92 29.54
N ASP A 167 4.10 -3.61 28.47
CA ASP A 167 5.46 -4.15 28.34
C ASP A 167 6.41 -2.98 28.06
N GLY A 168 6.98 -2.43 29.13
CA GLY A 168 7.95 -1.33 29.07
C GLY A 168 9.16 -1.64 28.17
N PRO A 169 10.04 -0.65 27.93
CA PRO A 169 11.11 -0.77 26.94
C PRO A 169 12.01 -1.97 27.28
N LYS A 170 12.05 -2.97 26.42
CA LYS A 170 13.16 -3.92 26.41
C LYS A 170 14.36 -3.19 25.82
N PRO A 171 15.46 -3.04 26.58
CA PRO A 171 16.68 -2.48 26.02
C PRO A 171 17.21 -3.45 24.97
N ASP A 172 17.60 -2.89 23.83
CA ASP A 172 18.25 -3.55 22.69
C ASP A 172 17.38 -4.54 21.90
N THR A 173 16.54 -4.02 21.01
CA THR A 173 16.26 -4.58 19.66
C THR A 173 15.34 -3.63 18.88
N ASP A 174 15.46 -3.63 17.56
CA ASP A 174 14.82 -2.75 16.56
C ASP A 174 13.27 -2.82 16.49
N ASP A 175 12.57 -2.69 17.62
CA ASP A 175 11.12 -2.98 17.74
C ASP A 175 10.21 -1.75 17.80
N ALA A 176 10.64 -0.60 17.27
CA ALA A 176 9.71 0.53 17.09
C ALA A 176 8.57 0.21 16.08
N PHE A 177 8.78 -0.77 15.19
CA PHE A 177 7.77 -1.23 14.22
C PHE A 177 6.71 -2.16 14.83
N THR A 178 7.06 -2.93 15.86
CA THR A 178 6.17 -3.91 16.50
C THR A 178 5.01 -3.24 17.23
N ALA A 179 5.20 -1.99 17.68
CA ALA A 179 4.14 -1.16 18.27
C ALA A 179 3.10 -0.66 17.25
N PHE A 180 3.42 -0.66 15.94
CA PHE A 180 2.52 -0.22 14.86
C PHE A 180 1.90 -1.38 14.06
N ALA A 181 2.37 -2.62 14.23
CA ALA A 181 1.73 -3.83 13.71
C ALA A 181 0.22 -3.99 14.04
N PRO A 182 -0.30 -3.55 15.21
CA PRO A 182 -1.74 -3.64 15.52
C PRO A 182 -2.61 -2.74 14.64
N LEU A 183 -2.04 -1.71 13.99
CA LEU A 183 -2.77 -0.85 13.06
C LEU A 183 -2.99 -1.52 11.69
N GLU A 184 -2.36 -2.66 11.39
CA GLU A 184 -2.73 -3.48 10.23
C GLU A 184 -4.18 -3.98 10.31
N PHE A 185 -4.80 -4.01 11.49
CA PHE A 185 -6.22 -4.34 11.64
C PHE A 185 -7.17 -3.34 10.95
N LEU A 186 -6.73 -2.08 10.74
CA LEU A 186 -7.51 -1.06 10.02
C LEU A 186 -7.44 -1.22 8.49
N TYR A 187 -6.43 -1.92 7.98
CA TYR A 187 -6.32 -2.34 6.58
C TYR A 187 -6.44 -3.86 6.54
N GLY A 188 -7.68 -4.36 6.69
CA GLY A 188 -7.97 -5.79 6.79
C GLY A 188 -7.08 -6.65 5.89
N ALA A 189 -6.28 -7.51 6.53
CA ALA A 189 -5.48 -8.51 5.84
C ALA A 189 -6.38 -9.28 4.87
N ARG A 190 -6.05 -9.22 3.57
CA ARG A 190 -6.73 -10.03 2.56
C ARG A 190 -6.54 -11.51 2.92
N PRO A 191 -7.61 -12.30 3.05
CA PRO A 191 -7.48 -13.74 3.17
C PRO A 191 -6.84 -14.29 1.89
N GLY A 192 -5.69 -14.96 1.99
CA GLY A 192 -5.06 -15.69 0.88
C GLY A 192 -3.75 -15.13 0.33
N SER A 193 -3.29 -13.96 0.79
CA SER A 193 -1.89 -13.58 0.58
C SER A 193 -1.10 -13.99 1.81
N ALA A 194 -0.42 -15.14 1.77
CA ALA A 194 0.73 -15.30 2.64
C ALA A 194 1.60 -14.04 2.41
N PRO A 195 2.01 -13.30 3.46
CA PRO A 195 2.99 -12.24 3.26
C PRO A 195 4.16 -12.86 2.50
N PRO A 196 4.65 -12.23 1.41
CA PRO A 196 5.87 -12.70 0.77
C PRO A 196 6.91 -12.88 1.88
N PRO A 197 7.72 -13.96 1.85
CA PRO A 197 8.68 -14.23 2.91
C PRO A 197 9.47 -12.96 3.17
N VAL A 198 9.27 -12.34 4.34
CA VAL A 198 10.02 -11.16 4.73
C VAL A 198 11.43 -11.68 4.95
N PRO A 199 12.43 -11.28 4.15
CA PRO A 199 13.79 -11.72 4.39
C PRO A 199 14.21 -11.18 5.74
N THR A 200 14.92 -11.99 6.52
CA THR A 200 15.49 -11.60 7.82
C THR A 200 16.94 -11.14 7.68
N GLU A 201 17.37 -10.80 6.47
CA GLU A 201 18.75 -10.49 6.15
C GLU A 201 18.87 -9.10 5.51
N PRO A 202 19.94 -8.35 5.84
CA PRO A 202 20.18 -7.05 5.26
C PRO A 202 20.36 -7.14 3.74
N PRO A 203 20.05 -6.07 2.99
CA PRO A 203 20.17 -6.05 1.54
C PRO A 203 21.63 -6.21 1.12
N VAL A 204 21.87 -6.96 0.05
CA VAL A 204 23.21 -7.15 -0.53
C VAL A 204 23.22 -6.47 -1.90
N VAL A 205 24.20 -5.62 -2.15
CA VAL A 205 24.39 -4.99 -3.47
C VAL A 205 25.54 -5.70 -4.16
N THR A 206 25.27 -6.28 -5.33
CA THR A 206 26.25 -7.02 -6.13
C THR A 206 26.67 -6.28 -7.38
N ASN A 207 25.88 -5.32 -7.87
CA ASN A 207 26.24 -4.51 -9.03
C ASN A 207 25.48 -3.17 -9.08
N VAL A 208 26.10 -2.17 -9.72
CA VAL A 208 25.51 -0.86 -10.03
C VAL A 208 25.83 -0.53 -11.49
N ASP A 209 24.81 -0.38 -12.33
CA ASP A 209 24.96 -0.09 -13.76
C ASP A 209 24.03 1.04 -14.23
N PRO A 210 24.55 2.10 -14.88
CA PRO A 210 25.97 2.43 -15.00
C PRO A 210 26.60 2.74 -13.64
N ASP A 211 27.90 2.47 -13.51
CA ASP A 211 28.74 2.81 -12.34
C ASP A 211 29.29 4.25 -12.42
N THR A 212 28.90 5.02 -13.43
CA THR A 212 29.33 6.41 -13.62
C THR A 212 28.17 7.33 -14.00
N GLY A 213 28.27 8.61 -13.62
CA GLY A 213 27.28 9.60 -14.03
C GLY A 213 27.70 11.04 -13.78
N VAL A 214 26.92 11.95 -14.33
CA VAL A 214 27.22 13.40 -14.26
C VAL A 214 27.00 13.94 -12.85
N VAL A 215 27.88 14.84 -12.39
CA VAL A 215 27.76 15.52 -11.09
C VAL A 215 26.42 16.25 -10.89
N SER A 216 25.75 16.67 -11.98
CA SER A 216 24.41 17.27 -11.93
C SER A 216 23.31 16.30 -11.45
N GLY A 217 23.61 15.01 -11.34
CA GLY A 217 22.66 13.96 -10.96
C GLY A 217 21.68 13.60 -12.07
N ARG A 218 20.61 12.90 -11.71
CA ARG A 218 19.53 12.39 -12.57
C ARG A 218 19.93 11.29 -13.55
N THR A 219 21.15 10.76 -13.44
CA THR A 219 21.58 9.60 -14.24
C THR A 219 20.73 8.40 -13.80
N PRO A 220 20.03 7.71 -14.73
CA PRO A 220 19.30 6.49 -14.39
C PRO A 220 20.32 5.40 -14.04
N VAL A 221 20.10 4.73 -12.91
CA VAL A 221 20.96 3.69 -12.38
C VAL A 221 20.12 2.47 -12.00
N THR A 222 20.55 1.30 -12.45
CA THR A 222 20.04 0.00 -12.06
C THR A 222 20.99 -0.61 -11.04
N ILE A 223 20.46 -0.99 -9.90
CA ILE A 223 21.18 -1.66 -8.82
C ILE A 223 20.71 -3.10 -8.77
N THR A 224 21.64 -4.03 -8.86
CA THR A 224 21.38 -5.47 -8.75
C THR A 224 21.92 -5.99 -7.42
N GLY A 225 21.21 -6.93 -6.83
CA GLY A 225 21.53 -7.44 -5.52
C GLY A 225 20.58 -8.53 -5.05
N GLU A 226 20.45 -8.63 -3.74
CA GLU A 226 19.54 -9.54 -3.05
C GLU A 226 18.85 -8.80 -1.90
N ASN A 227 17.69 -9.31 -1.51
CA ASN A 227 16.88 -8.83 -0.39
C ASN A 227 16.37 -7.39 -0.56
N PHE A 228 15.94 -7.00 -1.77
CA PHE A 228 15.35 -5.69 -2.03
C PHE A 228 13.83 -5.68 -1.81
N PHE A 229 13.39 -5.05 -0.72
CA PHE A 229 11.97 -4.93 -0.37
C PHE A 229 11.63 -3.51 0.04
N GLN A 230 10.37 -3.11 -0.20
CA GLN A 230 9.88 -1.81 0.26
C GLN A 230 9.50 -1.87 1.75
N PRO A 231 9.72 -0.80 2.52
CA PRO A 231 10.30 0.48 2.14
C PRO A 231 11.83 0.40 1.94
N VAL A 232 12.34 1.07 0.90
CA VAL A 232 13.78 1.09 0.56
C VAL A 232 14.29 2.51 0.41
N THR A 233 15.52 2.76 0.85
CA THR A 233 16.25 4.01 0.63
C THR A 233 17.60 3.70 0.01
N VAL A 234 17.98 4.43 -1.05
CA VAL A 234 19.29 4.29 -1.70
C VAL A 234 20.11 5.55 -1.48
N THR A 235 21.38 5.37 -1.11
CA THR A 235 22.34 6.45 -0.87
C THR A 235 23.56 6.31 -1.76
N PHE A 236 23.99 7.41 -2.35
CA PHE A 236 25.25 7.56 -3.08
C PHE A 236 26.17 8.42 -2.19
N GLY A 237 27.04 7.77 -1.43
CA GLY A 237 27.80 8.38 -0.34
C GLY A 237 26.87 8.90 0.76
N SER A 238 26.82 10.22 0.91
CA SER A 238 25.93 10.92 1.86
C SER A 238 24.64 11.46 1.22
N ASN A 239 24.48 11.35 -0.12
CA ASN A 239 23.34 11.92 -0.83
C ASN A 239 22.27 10.86 -1.12
N LEU A 240 21.00 11.23 -0.94
CA LEU A 240 19.85 10.35 -1.19
C LEU A 240 19.51 10.27 -2.68
N ALA A 241 19.36 9.05 -3.20
CA ALA A 241 18.86 8.82 -4.55
C ALA A 241 17.40 9.29 -4.69
N THR A 242 16.99 9.55 -5.93
CA THR A 242 15.62 9.97 -6.25
C THR A 242 14.96 8.95 -7.16
N GLU A 243 13.63 8.96 -7.24
CA GLU A 243 12.85 8.04 -8.10
C GLU A 243 13.23 6.56 -7.87
N VAL A 244 13.40 6.17 -6.60
CA VAL A 244 13.73 4.79 -6.23
C VAL A 244 12.51 3.91 -6.42
N VAL A 245 12.63 2.89 -7.27
CA VAL A 245 11.60 1.90 -7.57
C VAL A 245 12.22 0.51 -7.44
N VAL A 246 11.67 -0.31 -6.56
CA VAL A 246 11.99 -1.74 -6.49
C VAL A 246 11.22 -2.44 -7.61
N VAL A 247 11.93 -3.05 -8.55
CA VAL A 247 11.33 -3.81 -9.65
C VAL A 247 11.03 -5.24 -9.18
N ASP A 248 11.97 -5.85 -8.48
CA ASP A 248 11.87 -7.16 -7.85
C ASP A 248 12.87 -7.28 -6.69
N GLU A 249 12.91 -8.43 -6.02
CA GLU A 249 13.79 -8.72 -4.86
C GLU A 249 15.31 -8.64 -5.16
N ARG A 250 15.70 -8.55 -6.45
CA ARG A 250 17.09 -8.46 -6.90
C ARG A 250 17.39 -7.19 -7.68
N THR A 251 16.40 -6.36 -7.99
CA THR A 251 16.56 -5.24 -8.92
C THR A 251 15.89 -3.97 -8.39
N ILE A 252 16.67 -2.90 -8.25
CA ILE A 252 16.20 -1.54 -7.97
C ILE A 252 16.59 -0.64 -9.14
N THR A 253 15.65 0.19 -9.59
CA THR A 253 15.96 1.32 -10.47
C THR A 253 15.85 2.61 -9.68
N CYS A 254 16.83 3.50 -9.82
CA CYS A 254 16.80 4.82 -9.20
C CYS A 254 17.52 5.86 -10.07
N ARG A 255 17.52 7.11 -9.61
CA ARG A 255 18.30 8.20 -10.20
C ARG A 255 19.36 8.70 -9.24
N SER A 256 20.57 8.84 -9.76
CA SER A 256 21.69 9.38 -8.98
C SER A 256 21.38 10.81 -8.49
N PRO A 257 21.74 11.14 -7.25
CA PRO A 257 21.58 12.50 -6.74
C PRO A 257 22.54 13.46 -7.42
N ARG A 258 22.30 14.76 -7.22
CA ARG A 258 23.29 15.77 -7.54
C ARG A 258 24.47 15.63 -6.57
N ALA A 259 25.64 15.29 -7.09
CA ALA A 259 26.90 15.40 -6.36
C ALA A 259 27.46 16.84 -6.52
N GLY A 260 28.57 17.14 -5.84
CA GLY A 260 29.19 18.47 -5.84
C GLY A 260 29.72 18.91 -7.22
N PHE A 261 30.89 19.53 -7.26
CA PHE A 261 31.49 20.03 -8.50
C PHE A 261 32.79 19.33 -8.89
N ASP A 262 33.11 18.22 -8.22
CA ASP A 262 34.36 17.48 -8.39
C ASP A 262 34.09 16.04 -8.80
N ASP A 263 35.07 15.45 -9.49
CA ASP A 263 35.09 14.01 -9.78
C ASP A 263 35.28 13.24 -8.47
N VAL A 264 34.32 12.38 -8.12
CA VAL A 264 34.34 11.67 -6.84
C VAL A 264 33.71 10.28 -6.96
N GLU A 265 34.43 9.27 -6.47
CA GLU A 265 33.90 7.92 -6.26
C GLU A 265 33.19 7.84 -4.91
N VAL A 266 31.99 7.25 -4.88
CA VAL A 266 31.20 7.07 -3.66
C VAL A 266 30.69 5.65 -3.52
N ASP A 267 30.43 5.22 -2.28
CA ASP A 267 29.71 3.98 -2.00
C ASP A 267 28.23 4.13 -2.35
N VAL A 268 27.66 3.14 -3.04
CA VAL A 268 26.22 2.98 -3.17
C VAL A 268 25.74 2.03 -2.08
N ARG A 269 24.80 2.48 -1.26
CA ARG A 269 24.22 1.65 -0.19
C ARG A 269 22.71 1.66 -0.23
N VAL A 270 22.13 0.49 -0.06
CA VAL A 270 20.70 0.25 0.04
C VAL A 270 20.36 0.04 1.51
N THR A 271 19.33 0.71 1.99
CA THR A 271 18.80 0.55 3.34
C THR A 271 17.36 0.10 3.24
N THR A 272 17.05 -1.04 3.87
CA THR A 272 15.68 -1.54 4.09
C THR A 272 15.41 -1.56 5.60
N ASN A 273 14.23 -2.04 5.99
CA ASN A 273 13.91 -2.25 7.41
C ASN A 273 14.83 -3.27 8.09
N GLU A 274 15.37 -4.23 7.33
CA GLU A 274 16.27 -5.29 7.84
C GLU A 274 17.72 -4.83 7.99
N GLY A 275 18.00 -3.58 7.64
CA GLY A 275 19.30 -2.96 7.82
C GLY A 275 19.88 -2.36 6.55
N ARG A 276 21.15 -1.98 6.64
CA ARG A 276 21.90 -1.32 5.57
C ARG A 276 22.87 -2.30 4.91
N SER A 277 22.95 -2.24 3.60
CA SER A 277 23.90 -3.05 2.84
C SER A 277 25.34 -2.79 3.28
N ALA A 278 26.12 -3.86 3.33
CA ALA A 278 27.56 -3.76 3.56
C ALA A 278 28.23 -2.95 2.43
N VAL A 279 29.41 -2.42 2.73
CA VAL A 279 30.25 -1.81 1.70
C VAL A 279 30.79 -2.91 0.82
N SER A 280 30.51 -2.83 -0.48
CA SER A 280 31.03 -3.76 -1.48
C SER A 280 31.89 -3.00 -2.50
N PRO A 281 33.00 -3.57 -2.98
CA PRO A 281 33.74 -3.02 -4.12
C PRO A 281 32.89 -2.95 -5.39
N ASP A 282 31.87 -3.79 -5.52
CA ASP A 282 30.96 -3.83 -6.68
C ASP A 282 29.78 -2.83 -6.54
N ALA A 283 29.70 -2.12 -5.41
CA ALA A 283 28.67 -1.12 -5.11
C ALA A 283 29.28 0.29 -5.07
N LYS A 284 29.94 0.69 -6.16
CA LYS A 284 30.60 1.98 -6.32
C LYS A 284 29.97 2.79 -7.44
N PHE A 285 29.98 4.10 -7.29
CA PHE A 285 29.54 5.01 -8.35
C PHE A 285 30.47 6.22 -8.44
N THR A 286 30.93 6.53 -9.65
CA THR A 286 31.82 7.67 -9.91
C THR A 286 31.05 8.81 -10.54
N PHE A 287 31.01 9.94 -9.83
CA PHE A 287 30.54 11.20 -10.40
C PHE A 287 31.66 11.84 -11.21
N TYR A 288 31.35 12.30 -12.42
CA TYR A 288 32.28 13.06 -13.26
C TYR A 288 31.70 14.41 -13.70
N VAL A 289 32.59 15.38 -13.87
CA VAL A 289 32.30 16.68 -14.45
C VAL A 289 32.42 16.57 -15.98
N PRO A 290 31.36 16.87 -16.75
CA PRO A 290 31.46 16.91 -18.21
C PRO A 290 32.53 17.91 -18.65
N GLY A 291 33.44 17.49 -19.53
CA GLY A 291 34.45 18.39 -20.10
C GLY A 291 33.82 19.56 -20.88
N PRO A 292 34.53 20.68 -21.04
CA PRO A 292 34.04 21.82 -21.82
C PRO A 292 33.75 21.39 -23.26
N ARG A 293 32.55 21.73 -23.75
CA ARG A 293 32.16 21.57 -25.15
C ARG A 293 32.74 22.66 -26.03
#